data_AF-A0AB34AD45-F1
#
_entry.id   AF-A0AB34AD45-F1
#
_cell.length_a   1.000
_cell.length_b   1.000
_cell.length_c   1.000
_cell.angle_alpha   90.00
_cell.angle_beta   90.00
_cell.angle_gamma   90.00
#
_symmetry.space_group_name_H-M   'P 1'
#
loop_
_entity.id
_entity.type
_entity.pdbx_description
1 polymer ?
#
loop_
_entity_poly.entity_id
_entity_poly.type
_entity_poly.pdbx_seq_one_letter_code
_entity_poly.pdbx_strand_id
1 'polypeptide(L)'
;MVTIGKYLKTKRFFKELTMRQVVEIAKDKYNFSTSTSVLSAIETDKNRVVDGELLLVLSDMYGFDMNELRSLALEDIKKNGRKKRSNDN
;
A
#
# COMPACT_ATOMS: atom_id res chain seq x y z
N MET A 1 8.24 -13.81 -4.05
CA MET A 1 6.81 -13.49 -3.79
C MET A 1 6.66 -11.98 -3.77
N VAL A 2 5.63 -11.45 -4.43
CA VAL A 2 5.36 -10.00 -4.43
C VAL A 2 4.65 -9.65 -3.13
N THR A 3 5.19 -8.70 -2.37
CA THR A 3 4.57 -8.18 -1.15
C THR A 3 3.59 -7.06 -1.50
N ILE A 4 2.68 -6.73 -0.58
CA ILE A 4 1.72 -5.63 -0.78
C ILE A 4 2.46 -4.31 -1.03
N GLY A 5 3.51 -4.00 -0.25
CA GLY A 5 4.29 -2.78 -0.44
C GLY A 5 4.94 -2.70 -1.82
N LYS A 6 5.58 -3.80 -2.26
CA LYS A 6 6.17 -3.88 -3.61
C LYS A 6 5.12 -3.73 -4.70
N TYR A 7 3.95 -4.36 -4.54
CA TYR A 7 2.85 -4.24 -5.48
C TYR A 7 2.38 -2.79 -5.62
N LEU A 8 2.12 -2.10 -4.50
CA LEU A 8 1.69 -0.70 -4.50
C LEU A 8 2.75 0.22 -5.13
N LYS A 9 4.04 0.01 -4.80
CA LYS A 9 5.16 0.74 -5.42
C LYS A 9 5.18 0.56 -6.93
N THR A 10 4.98 -0.67 -7.41
CA THR A 10 4.94 -0.98 -8.84
C THR A 10 3.75 -0.30 -9.51
N LYS A 11 2.56 -0.33 -8.91
CA LYS A 11 1.39 0.36 -9.47
C LYS A 11 1.60 1.88 -9.55
N ARG A 12 2.19 2.50 -8.52
CA ARG A 12 2.57 3.92 -8.56
C ARG A 12 3.55 4.21 -9.69
N PHE A 13 4.58 3.37 -9.84
CA PHE A 13 5.59 3.53 -10.88
C PHE A 13 4.99 3.51 -12.30
N PHE A 14 4.04 2.59 -12.57
CA PHE A 14 3.35 2.54 -13.87
C PHE A 14 2.40 3.71 -14.15
N LYS A 15 2.02 4.47 -13.11
CA LYS A 15 1.33 5.74 -13.27
C LYS A 15 2.28 6.94 -13.38
N GLU A 16 3.59 6.69 -13.36
CA GLU A 16 4.64 7.71 -13.43
C GLU A 16 4.52 8.78 -12.31
N LEU A 17 3.95 8.38 -11.16
CA LEU A 17 3.73 9.28 -10.03
C LEU A 17 4.89 9.23 -9.04
N THR A 18 5.42 10.39 -8.67
CA THR A 18 6.27 10.53 -7.48
C THR A 18 5.42 10.50 -6.21
N MET A 19 5.98 10.08 -5.07
CA MET A 19 5.24 10.12 -3.79
C MET A 19 4.75 11.53 -3.44
N ARG A 20 5.47 12.57 -3.84
CA ARG A 20 5.06 13.96 -3.62
C ARG A 20 3.78 14.29 -4.37
N GLN A 21 3.72 13.94 -5.66
CA GLN A 21 2.50 14.10 -6.46
C GLN A 21 1.34 13.28 -5.86
N VAL A 22 1.62 12.10 -5.29
CA VAL A 22 0.58 11.31 -4.63
C VAL A 22 0.01 12.05 -3.42
N VAL A 23 0.85 12.65 -2.57
CA VAL A 23 0.40 13.45 -1.42
C VAL A 23 -0.41 14.65 -1.88
N GLU A 24 0.06 15.37 -2.90
CA GLU A 24 -0.61 16.56 -3.45
C GLU A 24 -2.00 16.20 -4.01
N ILE A 25 -2.08 15.15 -4.85
CA ILE A 25 -3.36 14.69 -5.42
C ILE A 25 -4.30 14.17 -4.34
N ALA A 26 -3.80 13.41 -3.34
CA ALA A 26 -4.62 12.91 -2.23
C ALA A 26 -5.29 14.07 -1.48
N LYS A 27 -4.54 15.16 -1.25
CA LYS A 27 -5.06 16.36 -0.60
C LYS A 27 -6.05 17.11 -1.50
N ASP A 28 -5.71 17.34 -2.75
CA ASP A 28 -6.48 18.19 -3.65
C ASP A 28 -7.79 17.55 -4.13
N LYS A 29 -7.75 16.25 -4.44
CA LYS A 29 -8.91 15.54 -5.03
C LYS A 29 -9.80 14.86 -4.00
N TYR A 30 -9.24 14.44 -2.87
CA TYR A 30 -9.97 13.63 -1.88
C TYR A 30 -10.02 14.29 -0.49
N ASN A 31 -9.42 15.47 -0.33
CA ASN A 31 -9.23 16.12 0.98
C ASN A 31 -8.55 15.20 2.01
N PHE A 32 -7.76 14.23 1.53
CA PHE A 32 -7.11 13.23 2.38
C PHE A 32 -5.69 13.69 2.73
N SER A 33 -5.40 13.79 4.02
CA SER A 33 -4.07 14.21 4.49
C SER A 33 -3.17 13.00 4.70
N THR A 34 -2.04 12.97 3.99
CA THR A 34 -1.01 11.93 4.13
C THR A 34 0.39 12.53 3.93
N SER A 35 1.45 11.70 4.00
CA SER A 35 2.82 12.14 3.81
C SER A 35 3.63 11.15 2.97
N THR A 36 4.74 11.62 2.39
CA THR A 36 5.69 10.77 1.67
C THR A 36 6.31 9.71 2.59
N SER A 37 6.45 9.99 3.89
CA SER A 37 6.95 9.01 4.87
C SER A 37 5.96 7.87 5.11
N VAL A 38 4.65 8.17 5.19
CA VAL A 38 3.59 7.15 5.30
C VAL A 38 3.57 6.28 4.04
N LEU A 39 3.56 6.90 2.85
CA LEU A 39 3.60 6.17 1.58
C LEU A 39 4.85 5.28 1.45
N SER A 40 6.02 5.81 1.83
CA SER A 40 7.28 5.07 1.83
C SER A 40 7.25 3.88 2.79
N ALA A 41 6.71 4.06 3.99
CA ALA A 41 6.59 2.97 4.97
C ALA A 41 5.67 1.84 4.47
N ILE A 42 4.60 2.18 3.75
CA ILE A 42 3.71 1.21 3.11
C ILE A 42 4.43 0.49 1.97
N GLU A 43 5.02 1.23 1.04
CA GLU A 43 5.68 0.68 -0.17
C GLU A 43 6.95 -0.12 0.12
N THR A 44 7.48 -0.04 1.33
CA THR A 44 8.63 -0.82 1.81
C THR A 44 8.25 -1.90 2.83
N ASP A 45 6.95 -2.16 3.00
CA ASP A 45 6.41 -3.14 3.96
C ASP A 45 6.87 -2.90 5.42
N LYS A 46 7.30 -1.67 5.74
CA LYS A 46 7.68 -1.26 7.11
C LYS A 46 6.45 -1.09 8.00
N ASN A 47 5.33 -0.66 7.41
CA ASN A 47 4.07 -0.55 8.12
C ASN A 47 3.19 -1.77 7.84
N ARG A 48 2.75 -2.45 8.92
CA ARG A 48 1.88 -3.64 8.82
C ARG A 48 0.40 -3.29 8.73
N VAL A 49 0.04 -2.06 9.12
CA VAL A 49 -1.34 -1.58 9.11
C VAL A 49 -1.41 -0.44 8.12
N VAL A 50 -2.37 -0.52 7.20
CA VAL A 50 -2.64 0.55 6.25
C VAL A 50 -4.07 1.01 6.50
N ASP A 51 -4.24 2.33 6.54
CA ASP A 51 -5.56 2.94 6.62
C ASP A 51 -6.40 2.50 5.39
N GLY A 52 -7.62 2.05 5.65
CA GLY A 52 -8.55 1.61 4.61
C GLY A 52 -8.95 2.74 3.67
N GLU A 53 -9.11 3.97 4.18
CA GLU A 53 -9.44 5.13 3.36
C GLU A 53 -8.28 5.49 2.43
N LEU A 54 -7.06 5.48 2.97
CA LEU A 54 -5.85 5.67 2.17
C LEU A 54 -5.76 4.61 1.08
N LEU A 55 -6.05 3.35 1.38
CA LEU A 55 -6.05 2.26 0.39
C LEU A 55 -7.01 2.50 -0.77
N LEU A 56 -8.21 3.00 -0.49
CA LEU A 56 -9.19 3.35 -1.52
C LEU A 56 -8.70 4.53 -2.38
N VAL A 57 -8.15 5.57 -1.76
CA VAL A 57 -7.55 6.71 -2.49
C VAL A 57 -6.41 6.23 -3.39
N LEU A 58 -5.51 5.38 -2.87
CA LEU A 58 -4.42 4.81 -3.65
C LEU A 58 -4.93 3.92 -4.79
N SER A 59 -6.02 3.18 -4.60
CA SER A 59 -6.58 2.32 -5.66
C SER A 59 -7.02 3.11 -6.89
N ASP A 60 -7.65 4.26 -6.67
CA ASP A 60 -8.07 5.17 -7.74
C ASP A 60 -6.86 5.82 -8.41
N MET A 61 -5.94 6.38 -7.62
CA MET A 61 -4.77 7.08 -8.14
C MET A 61 -3.79 6.16 -8.88
N TYR A 62 -3.55 4.96 -8.34
CA TYR A 62 -2.61 4.00 -8.90
C TYR A 62 -3.28 3.10 -9.95
N GLY A 63 -4.61 3.16 -10.07
CA GLY A 63 -5.41 2.40 -11.03
C GLY A 63 -5.30 0.89 -10.84
N PHE A 64 -5.52 0.40 -9.61
CA PHE A 64 -5.55 -1.03 -9.32
C PHE A 64 -6.88 -1.49 -8.74
N ASP A 65 -7.24 -2.75 -9.01
CA ASP A 65 -8.43 -3.38 -8.45
C ASP A 65 -8.17 -3.87 -7.01
N MET A 66 -9.03 -3.47 -6.07
CA MET A 66 -8.97 -3.93 -4.69
C MET A 66 -9.10 -5.46 -4.56
N ASN A 67 -9.74 -6.13 -5.52
CA ASN A 67 -9.80 -7.60 -5.57
C ASN A 67 -8.45 -8.22 -5.93
N GLU A 68 -7.64 -7.56 -6.76
CA GLU A 68 -6.27 -7.99 -7.07
C GLU A 68 -5.41 -7.91 -5.79
N LEU A 69 -5.48 -6.77 -5.09
CA LEU A 69 -4.79 -6.57 -3.83
C LEU A 69 -5.24 -7.58 -2.75
N ARG A 70 -6.55 -7.81 -2.63
CA ARG A 70 -7.13 -8.81 -1.72
C ARG A 70 -6.58 -10.20 -2.00
N SER A 71 -6.50 -10.59 -3.27
CA SER A 71 -6.02 -11.91 -3.66
C SER A 71 -4.55 -12.08 -3.27
N LEU A 72 -3.71 -11.08 -3.54
CA LEU A 72 -2.31 -11.05 -3.11
C LEU A 72 -2.16 -11.14 -1.59
N ALA A 73 -2.95 -10.36 -0.84
CA ALA A 73 -2.92 -10.37 0.62
C ALA A 73 -3.33 -11.74 1.19
N LEU A 74 -4.39 -12.35 0.66
CA LEU A 74 -4.86 -13.67 1.11
C LEU A 74 -3.86 -14.78 0.74
N GLU A 75 -3.21 -14.69 -0.41
CA GLU A 75 -2.13 -15.61 -0.79
C GLU A 75 -0.93 -15.49 0.15
N ASP A 76 -0.51 -14.27 0.49
CA ASP A 76 0.57 -14.04 1.45
C ASP A 76 0.21 -14.63 2.81
N ILE A 77 -1.02 -14.41 3.30
CA ILE A 77 -1.51 -15.00 4.54
C ILE A 77 -1.51 -16.53 4.50
N LYS A 78 -1.95 -17.14 3.39
CA LYS A 78 -1.95 -18.61 3.24
C LYS A 78 -0.53 -19.19 3.22
N LYS A 79 0.41 -18.51 2.55
CA LYS A 79 1.79 -18.98 2.36
C LYS A 79 2.66 -18.71 3.60
N ASN A 80 2.43 -17.58 4.27
CA ASN A 80 3.27 -17.06 5.36
C ASN A 80 2.56 -17.01 6.72
N GLY A 81 1.39 -17.65 6.84
CA GLY A 81 0.50 -17.62 8.01
C GLY A 81 1.23 -17.53 9.35
N ARG A 82 1.09 -16.37 10.01
CA ARG A 82 1.59 -16.05 11.37
C ARG A 82 2.99 -16.57 11.74
N LYS A 83 3.95 -16.68 10.82
CA LYS A 83 5.33 -17.15 11.15
C LYS A 83 6.18 -16.13 11.96
N LYS A 84 5.56 -15.18 12.66
CA LYS A 84 6.19 -14.13 13.47
C LYS A 84 5.35 -13.71 14.69
N ARG A 85 4.69 -14.67 15.36
CA ARG A 85 4.04 -14.45 16.68
C ARG A 85 4.82 -15.03 17.86
N SER A 86 6.03 -15.52 17.64
CA SER A 86 6.91 -16.06 18.67
C SER A 86 8.33 -15.60 18.38
N ASN A 87 8.63 -14.37 18.82
CA ASN A 87 9.94 -13.88 19.25
C ASN A 87 9.75 -12.45 19.78
N ASP A 88 8.85 -12.32 20.76
CA ASP A 88 9.00 -11.32 21.81
C ASP A 88 9.32 -12.14 23.06
N ASN A 89 10.61 -12.35 23.30
CA ASN A 89 11.21 -12.73 24.58
C ASN A 89 12.19 -11.60 24.92
#